data_AF-A5EXN4-F1
#
_entry.id   AF-A5EXN4-F1
#
_cell.length_a   1.000
_cell.length_b   1.000
_cell.length_c   1.000
_cell.angle_alpha   90.00
_cell.angle_beta   90.00
_cell.angle_gamma   90.00
#
_symmetry.space_group_name_H-M   'P 1'
#
loop_
_entity.id
_entity.type
_entity.pdbx_description
1 polymer ?
#
loop_
_entity_poly.entity_id
_entity_poly.type
_entity_poly.pdbx_seq_one_letter_code
_entity_poly.pdbx_strand_id
1 'polypeptide(L)' 'MFDEYRDLIETLKNNDNHFARLFNEHSALDAEITRLINTSTATLQHDEIEQKKRRKLQLKDEIYKILKEHADN' A
#
# COMPACT_ATOMS: atom_id res chain seq x y z
N MET A 1 12.36 -4.36 -5.26
CA MET A 1 11.57 -4.30 -4.01
C MET A 1 10.60 -5.45 -4.10
N PHE A 2 10.68 -6.46 -3.21
CA PHE A 2 9.91 -7.73 -3.26
C PHE A 2 9.68 -8.28 -4.68
N ASP A 3 10.75 -8.43 -5.45
CA ASP A 3 10.68 -9.03 -6.79
C ASP A 3 10.23 -10.50 -6.72
N GLU A 4 10.49 -11.19 -5.60
CA GLU A 4 10.13 -12.58 -5.36
C GLU A 4 8.63 -12.81 -5.16
N TYR A 5 7.88 -11.80 -4.68
CA TYR A 5 6.43 -11.91 -4.50
C TYR A 5 5.65 -11.24 -5.64
N ARG A 6 6.32 -10.70 -6.66
CA ARG A 6 5.63 -9.96 -7.73
C ARG A 6 4.59 -10.82 -8.45
N ASP A 7 4.95 -12.07 -8.73
CA ASP A 7 4.07 -13.06 -9.35
C ASP A 7 2.89 -13.44 -8.42
N LEU A 8 3.18 -13.60 -7.11
CA LEU A 8 2.19 -13.88 -6.08
C LEU A 8 1.22 -12.71 -5.91
N ILE A 9 1.73 -11.47 -5.94
CA ILE A 9 0.95 -10.23 -5.87
C ILE A 9 0.00 -10.14 -7.07
N GLU A 10 0.46 -10.40 -8.29
CA GLU A 10 -0.40 -10.39 -9.49
C GLU A 10 -1.47 -11.49 -9.42
N THR A 11 -1.11 -12.68 -8.95
CA THR A 11 -2.04 -13.81 -8.78
C THR A 11 -3.11 -13.49 -7.73
N LEU A 12 -2.69 -13.04 -6.55
CA LEU A 12 -3.59 -12.64 -5.45
C LEU A 12 -4.46 -11.45 -5.82
N LYS A 13 -3.93 -10.48 -6.56
CA LYS A 13 -4.73 -9.34 -7.02
C LYS A 13 -5.87 -9.76 -7.96
N ASN A 14 -5.72 -10.86 -8.70
CA ASN A 14 -6.79 -11.39 -9.56
C ASN A 14 -7.68 -12.42 -8.84
N ASN A 15 -7.13 -13.24 -7.94
CA ASN A 15 -7.86 -14.29 -7.25
C ASN A 15 -8.55 -13.81 -5.97
N ASP A 16 -7.96 -12.85 -5.27
CA ASP A 16 -8.39 -12.38 -3.96
C ASP A 16 -8.90 -10.92 -4.04
N ASN A 17 -10.22 -10.78 -3.88
CA ASN A 17 -10.88 -9.48 -3.88
C ASN A 17 -10.49 -8.61 -2.68
N HIS A 18 -10.13 -9.22 -1.55
CA HIS A 18 -9.67 -8.52 -0.36
C HIS A 18 -8.27 -7.94 -0.61
N PHE A 19 -7.36 -8.73 -1.18
CA PHE A 19 -6.04 -8.27 -1.59
C PHE A 19 -6.13 -7.14 -2.64
N ALA A 20 -7.00 -7.30 -3.64
CA ALA A 20 -7.21 -6.27 -4.67
C ALA A 20 -7.67 -4.93 -4.08
N ARG A 21 -8.52 -4.95 -3.02
CA ARG A 21 -8.94 -3.73 -2.31
C ARG A 21 -7.79 -3.10 -1.54
N LEU A 22 -7.04 -3.89 -0.76
CA LEU A 22 -5.88 -3.40 0.00
C LEU A 22 -4.82 -2.77 -0.91
N PHE A 23 -4.55 -3.41 -2.05
CA PHE A 23 -3.57 -2.90 -3.02
C PHE A 23 -4.04 -1.61 -3.68
N ASN A 24 -5.32 -1.50 -4.04
CA ASN A 24 -5.90 -0.26 -4.56
C ASN A 24 -5.84 0.86 -3.52
N GLU A 25 -6.17 0.57 -2.26
CA GLU A 25 -6.12 1.55 -1.17
C GLU A 25 -4.69 2.05 -0.93
N HIS A 26 -3.71 1.14 -0.97
CA HIS A 26 -2.29 1.49 -0.89
C HIS A 26 -1.87 2.38 -2.06
N SER A 27 -2.27 2.04 -3.30
CA SER A 27 -1.95 2.85 -4.48
C SER A 27 -2.61 4.23 -4.45
N ALA A 28 -3.85 4.32 -3.96
CA ALA A 28 -4.57 5.57 -3.80
C ALA A 28 -3.91 6.47 -2.74
N LEU A 29 -3.53 5.90 -1.60
CA LEU A 29 -2.77 6.60 -0.56
C LEU A 29 -1.43 7.11 -1.08
N ASP A 30 -0.73 6.33 -1.90
CA ASP A 30 0.56 6.74 -2.45
C ASP A 30 0.43 7.91 -3.44
N ALA A 31 -0.59 7.86 -4.30
CA ALA A 31 -0.93 8.96 -5.19
C ALA A 31 -1.33 10.22 -4.40
N GLU A 32 -2.07 10.05 -3.32
CA GLU A 32 -2.47 11.16 -2.45
C GLU A 32 -1.28 11.76 -1.70
N ILE A 33 -0.40 10.93 -1.13
CA ILE A 33 0.86 11.38 -0.52
C ILE A 33 1.70 12.17 -1.54
N THR A 34 1.85 11.64 -2.75
CA THR A 34 2.60 12.30 -3.82
C THR A 34 1.98 13.64 -4.19
N ARG A 35 0.65 13.70 -4.31
CA ARG A 35 -0.08 14.94 -4.57
C ARG A 35 0.08 15.95 -3.44
N LEU A 36 0.03 15.49 -2.19
CA LEU A 36 0.22 16.35 -1.01
C LEU A 36 1.63 16.91 -0.95
N ILE A 37 2.65 16.10 -1.26
CA ILE A 37 4.06 16.54 -1.32
C ILE A 37 4.28 17.56 -2.43
N ASN A 38 3.64 17.39 -3.59
CA ASN A 38 3.77 18.32 -4.71
C ASN A 38 3.03 19.65 -4.50
N THR A 39 1.98 19.66 -3.66
CA THR A 39 1.31 20.90 -3.26
C THR A 39 2.20 21.67 -2.27
N SER A 40 2.48 22.94 -2.54
CA SER A 40 3.46 23.75 -1.78
C SER A 40 2.99 24.22 -0.38
N THR A 41 1.91 23.67 0.19
CA THR A 41 1.40 24.03 1.52
C THR A 41 2.00 23.13 2.62
N ALA A 42 3.32 23.22 2.78
CA ALA A 42 4.11 22.29 3.59
C ALA A 42 3.74 22.20 5.08
N THR A 43 3.18 23.26 5.68
CA THR A 43 2.95 23.33 7.13
C THR A 43 1.71 22.57 7.62
N LEU A 44 0.61 22.56 6.86
CA LEU A 44 -0.61 21.82 7.24
C LEU A 44 -0.57 20.36 6.74
N GLN A 45 0.22 20.08 5.71
CA GLN A 45 0.26 18.77 5.09
C GLN A 45 1.25 17.81 5.76
N HIS A 46 2.16 18.29 6.63
CA HIS A 46 3.13 17.41 7.27
C HIS A 46 2.45 16.33 8.12
N ASP A 47 1.48 16.72 8.95
CA ASP A 47 0.73 15.80 9.83
C ASP A 47 -0.12 14.82 8.99
N GLU A 48 -0.81 15.32 7.97
CA GLU A 48 -1.57 14.49 7.00
C GLU A 48 -0.66 13.48 6.28
N ILE A 49 0.52 13.91 5.80
CA ILE A 49 1.49 13.05 5.12
C ILE A 49 2.03 11.99 6.09
N GLU A 50 2.32 12.35 7.34
CA GLU A 50 2.77 11.39 8.37
C GLU A 50 1.68 10.35 8.67
N GLN A 51 0.43 10.77 8.85
CA GLN A 51 -0.69 9.86 9.05
C GLN A 51 -0.88 8.92 7.84
N LYS A 52 -0.82 9.46 6.61
CA LYS A 52 -0.94 8.65 5.40
C LYS A 52 0.24 7.70 5.21
N LYS A 53 1.46 8.11 5.54
CA LYS A 53 2.63 7.21 5.55
C LYS A 53 2.47 6.07 6.54
N ARG A 54 1.93 6.33 7.74
CA ARG A 54 1.61 5.27 8.71
C ARG A 54 0.58 4.30 8.14
N ARG A 55 -0.52 4.80 7.55
CA ARG A 55 -1.50 3.94 6.87
C ARG A 55 -0.89 3.12 5.73
N LYS A 56 -0.05 3.75 4.90
CA LYS A 56 0.67 3.05 3.82
C LYS A 56 1.52 1.90 4.37
N LEU A 57 2.20 2.11 5.50
CA LEU A 57 2.96 1.06 6.17
C LEU A 57 2.05 -0.08 6.67
N GLN A 58 0.92 0.26 7.30
CA GLN A 58 -0.06 -0.74 7.76
C GLN A 58 -0.63 -1.58 6.61
N LEU A 59 -1.01 -0.94 5.50
CA LEU A 59 -1.49 -1.65 4.31
C LEU A 59 -0.42 -2.56 3.72
N LYS A 60 0.85 -2.12 3.74
CA LYS A 60 1.96 -2.94 3.31
C LYS A 60 2.16 -4.15 4.23
N ASP A 61 2.03 -3.98 5.55
CA ASP A 61 2.07 -5.09 6.52
C ASP A 61 0.94 -6.09 6.31
N GLU A 62 -0.29 -5.63 6.07
CA GLU A 62 -1.44 -6.47 5.73
C GLU A 62 -1.19 -7.26 4.44
N ILE A 63 -0.75 -6.58 3.38
CA ILE A 63 -0.35 -7.20 2.11
C ILE A 63 0.73 -8.26 2.36
N TYR A 64 1.75 -7.95 3.16
CA TYR A 64 2.83 -8.87 3.47
C TYR A 64 2.36 -10.08 4.27
N LYS A 65 1.42 -9.90 5.21
CA LYS A 65 0.78 -10.98 5.95
C LYS A 65 0.07 -11.95 5.00
N ILE A 66 -0.74 -11.43 4.08
CA ILE A 66 -1.47 -12.25 3.09
C ILE A 66 -0.48 -12.98 2.19
N LEU A 67 0.55 -12.29 1.70
CA LEU A 67 1.60 -12.89 0.87
C LEU A 67 2.31 -14.03 1.60
N LYS A 68 2.67 -13.82 2.87
CA LYS A 68 3.32 -14.85 3.68
C LYS A 68 2.39 -16.02 3.96
N GLU A 69 1.12 -15.75 4.28
CA GLU A 69 0.12 -16.80 4.55
C GLU A 69 -0.13 -17.68 3.32
N HIS A 70 -0.11 -17.11 2.11
CA HIS A 70 -0.18 -17.87 0.86
C HIS A 70 1.13 -18.52 0.45
N ALA A 71 2.28 -18.03 0.93
CA ALA A 71 3.58 -18.63 0.64
C ALA A 71 3.92 -19.82 1.58
N ASP A 72 3.36 -19.83 2.80
CA ASP A 72 3.54 -20.90 3.79
C ASP A 72 2.53 -22.07 3.62
N ASN A 73 1.53 -21.94 2.73
CA ASN A 73 0.46 -22.91 2.47
C ASN A 73 0.63 -23.56 1.09
#